data_AF-E1WX38-F1
#
_entry.id   AF-E1WX38-F1
#
_cell.length_a   1.000
_cell.length_b   1.000
_cell.length_c   1.000
_cell.angle_alpha   90.00
_cell.angle_beta   90.00
_cell.angle_gamma   90.00
#
_symmetry.space_group_name_H-M   'P 1'
#
loop_
_entity.id
_entity.type
_entity.pdbx_description
1 polymer ?
#
loop_
_entity_poly.entity_id
_entity_poly.type
_entity_poly.pdbx_seq_one_letter_code
_entity_poly.pdbx_strand_id
1 'polypeptide(L)'
;MYESTRRYRKNDWWDLVVVIDQVLEKDKSFESFYYIVDELKWRIVDSVSEGGNFKIRSKAKEIKKRYEDTCEEIETLSETQKCDIDALFDFILSSKNDSF
;
A
#
# COMPACT_ATOMS: atom_id res chain seq x y z
N MET A 1 -10.11 -6.04 22.64
CA MET A 1 -11.05 -5.89 21.50
C MET A 1 -10.27 -5.10 20.46
N TYR A 2 -9.67 -5.77 19.46
CA TYR A 2 -9.04 -5.02 18.36
C TYR A 2 -10.19 -4.38 17.59
N GLU A 3 -10.45 -3.10 17.82
CA GLU A 3 -11.15 -2.28 16.83
C GLU A 3 -10.24 -2.23 15.61
N SER A 4 -10.31 -3.30 14.79
CA SER A 4 -9.65 -3.45 13.49
C SER A 4 -10.35 -2.55 12.47
N THR A 5 -10.44 -1.27 12.81
CA THR A 5 -10.99 -0.24 11.93
C THR A 5 -9.87 0.16 10.99
N ARG A 6 -9.82 -0.50 9.82
CA ARG A 6 -8.97 -0.11 8.69
C ARG A 6 -9.04 1.41 8.51
N ARG A 7 -7.89 2.09 8.71
CA ARG A 7 -7.79 3.55 8.87
C ARG A 7 -8.47 4.35 7.75
N TYR A 8 -8.41 3.83 6.52
CA TYR A 8 -8.91 4.51 5.34
C TYR A 8 -10.10 3.81 4.67
N ARG A 9 -10.74 2.84 5.33
CA ARG A 9 -11.83 2.04 4.73
C ARG A 9 -13.03 2.89 4.27
N LYS A 10 -13.30 3.99 4.96
CA LYS A 10 -14.43 4.89 4.66
C LYS A 10 -14.16 5.81 3.47
N ASN A 11 -12.91 5.95 3.04
CA ASN A 11 -12.56 6.75 1.88
C ASN A 11 -12.97 6.01 0.61
N ASP A 12 -13.55 6.72 -0.35
CA ASP A 12 -13.63 6.21 -1.71
C ASP A 12 -12.24 6.21 -2.37
N TRP A 13 -12.14 5.76 -3.62
CA TRP A 13 -10.85 5.69 -4.30
C TRP A 13 -10.17 7.05 -4.45
N TRP A 14 -10.92 8.10 -4.79
CA TRP A 14 -10.35 9.42 -5.02
C TRP A 14 -9.93 10.08 -3.73
N ASP A 15 -10.77 9.99 -2.69
CA ASP A 15 -10.43 10.45 -1.35
C ASP A 15 -9.19 9.74 -0.83
N LEU A 16 -9.09 8.43 -1.05
CA LEU A 16 -7.94 7.63 -0.63
C LEU A 16 -6.65 8.12 -1.30
N VAL A 17 -6.68 8.38 -2.61
CA VAL A 17 -5.50 8.88 -3.33
C VAL A 17 -5.03 10.22 -2.76
N VAL A 18 -5.96 11.15 -2.50
CA VAL A 18 -5.62 12.45 -1.91
C VAL A 18 -5.02 12.29 -0.50
N VAL A 19 -5.62 11.43 0.32
CA VAL A 19 -5.13 11.16 1.68
C VAL A 19 -3.73 10.54 1.65
N ILE A 20 -3.46 9.59 0.74
CA ILE A 20 -2.13 8.98 0.57
C ILE A 20 -1.09 10.04 0.29
N ASP A 21 -1.37 10.94 -0.66
CA ASP A 21 -0.41 11.97 -1.05
C ASP A 21 -0.13 12.95 0.10
N GLN A 22 -1.17 13.38 0.83
CA GLN A 22 -1.05 14.25 2.00
C GLN A 22 -0.27 13.59 3.15
N VAL A 23 -0.54 12.31 3.43
CA VAL A 23 0.14 11.57 4.49
C VAL A 23 1.62 11.44 4.17
N LEU A 24 1.96 10.99 2.95
CA LEU A 24 3.37 10.78 2.55
C LEU A 24 4.14 12.07 2.26
N GLU A 25 3.45 13.20 2.11
CA GLU A 25 4.10 14.52 2.09
C GLU A 25 4.46 14.98 3.50
N LYS A 26 3.59 14.70 4.48
CA LYS A 26 3.77 15.10 5.88
C LYS A 26 4.69 14.16 6.67
N ASP A 27 4.61 12.87 6.40
CA ASP A 27 5.26 11.82 7.17
C ASP A 27 5.76 10.70 6.23
N LYS A 28 7.08 10.55 6.19
CA LYS A 28 7.80 9.58 5.34
C LYS A 28 8.40 8.44 6.17
N SER A 29 7.85 8.19 7.35
CA SER A 29 8.19 7.03 8.18
C SER A 29 7.76 5.71 7.53
N PHE A 30 8.43 4.63 7.91
CA PHE A 30 8.06 3.28 7.50
C PHE A 30 6.61 2.96 7.86
N GLU A 31 6.15 3.37 9.04
CA GLU A 31 4.79 3.10 9.52
C GLU A 31 3.73 3.73 8.58
N SER A 32 3.96 4.96 8.12
CA SER A 32 3.08 5.63 7.16
C SER A 32 3.01 4.90 5.83
N PHE A 33 4.16 4.46 5.29
CA PHE A 33 4.18 3.62 4.09
C PHE A 33 3.47 2.29 4.31
N TYR A 34 3.76 1.59 5.41
CA TYR A 34 3.20 0.29 5.73
C TYR A 34 1.67 0.32 5.78
N TYR A 35 1.08 1.29 6.49
CA TYR A 35 -0.38 1.38 6.58
C TYR A 35 -1.05 1.70 5.24
N ILE A 36 -0.39 2.50 4.39
CA ILE A 36 -0.91 2.81 3.05
C ILE A 36 -0.90 1.55 2.19
N VAL A 37 0.21 0.80 2.20
CA VAL A 37 0.33 -0.42 1.40
C VAL A 37 -0.63 -1.50 1.91
N ASP A 38 -0.81 -1.67 3.22
CA ASP A 38 -1.80 -2.60 3.77
C ASP A 38 -3.23 -2.22 3.34
N GLU A 39 -3.57 -0.93 3.30
CA GLU A 39 -4.86 -0.50 2.77
C GLU A 39 -5.00 -0.83 1.28
N LEU A 40 -3.97 -0.61 0.46
CA LEU A 40 -3.99 -0.97 -0.97
C LEU A 40 -4.15 -2.49 -1.18
N LYS A 41 -3.53 -3.33 -0.33
CA LYS A 41 -3.74 -4.78 -0.31
C LYS A 41 -5.22 -5.10 -0.15
N TRP A 42 -5.86 -4.49 0.85
CA TRP A 42 -7.28 -4.72 1.06
C TRP A 42 -8.16 -4.18 -0.06
N ARG A 43 -7.79 -3.06 -0.69
CA ARG A 43 -8.51 -2.57 -1.89
C ARG A 43 -8.44 -3.55 -3.04
N ILE A 44 -7.31 -4.24 -3.23
CA ILE A 44 -7.22 -5.32 -4.22
C ILE A 44 -8.12 -6.49 -3.85
N VAL A 45 -8.13 -6.89 -2.57
CA VAL A 45 -8.98 -8.00 -2.09
C VAL A 45 -10.46 -7.69 -2.28
N ASP A 46 -10.88 -6.45 -2.01
CA ASP A 46 -12.27 -5.99 -2.14
C ASP A 46 -12.66 -5.68 -3.59
N SER A 47 -11.70 -5.52 -4.50
CA SER A 47 -11.94 -5.15 -5.89
C SER A 47 -12.42 -6.34 -6.72
N VAL A 48 -13.60 -6.19 -7.32
CA VAL A 48 -14.23 -7.20 -8.18
C VAL A 48 -13.95 -7.00 -9.68
N SER A 49 -13.18 -5.97 -10.05
CA SER A 49 -12.96 -5.60 -11.45
C SER A 49 -11.48 -5.46 -11.79
N GLU A 50 -11.10 -5.90 -13.00
CA GLU A 50 -9.73 -5.79 -13.45
C GLU A 50 -9.29 -4.33 -13.64
N GLY A 51 -10.21 -3.46 -14.07
CA GLY A 51 -9.94 -2.01 -14.15
C GLY A 51 -9.68 -1.38 -12.78
N GLY A 52 -10.37 -1.83 -11.73
CA GLY A 52 -10.10 -1.42 -10.34
C GLY A 52 -8.73 -1.92 -9.87
N ASN A 53 -8.43 -3.19 -10.13
CA ASN A 53 -7.13 -3.80 -9.82
C ASN A 53 -5.99 -3.05 -10.48
N PHE A 54 -6.13 -2.69 -11.76
CA PHE A 54 -5.13 -1.93 -12.51
C PHE A 54 -4.80 -0.60 -11.83
N LYS A 55 -5.81 0.18 -11.41
CA LYS A 55 -5.60 1.46 -10.73
C LYS A 55 -4.87 1.29 -9.40
N ILE A 56 -5.26 0.28 -8.62
CA ILE A 56 -4.63 -0.01 -7.33
C ILE A 56 -3.17 -0.43 -7.53
N ARG A 57 -2.90 -1.31 -8.51
CA ARG A 57 -1.54 -1.74 -8.88
C ARG A 57 -0.69 -0.56 -9.35
N SER A 58 -1.24 0.32 -10.18
CA SER A 58 -0.54 1.53 -10.64
C SER A 58 -0.14 2.40 -9.47
N LYS A 59 -1.07 2.67 -8.54
CA LYS A 59 -0.77 3.45 -7.35
C LYS A 59 0.25 2.75 -6.45
N ALA A 60 0.16 1.44 -6.26
CA ALA A 60 1.13 0.69 -5.48
C ALA A 60 2.56 0.74 -6.06
N LYS A 61 2.72 0.74 -7.39
CA LYS A 61 4.04 0.94 -8.03
C LYS A 61 4.60 2.33 -7.72
N GLU A 62 3.77 3.37 -7.77
CA GLU A 62 4.17 4.73 -7.39
C GLU A 62 4.61 4.79 -5.92
N ILE A 63 3.85 4.16 -5.01
CA ILE A 63 4.18 4.12 -3.58
C ILE A 63 5.45 3.32 -3.32
N LYS A 64 5.66 2.18 -4.01
CA LYS A 64 6.90 1.40 -3.88
C LYS A 64 8.13 2.22 -4.24
N LYS A 65 8.09 2.91 -5.38
CA LYS A 65 9.17 3.80 -5.79
C LYS A 65 9.40 4.91 -4.76
N ARG A 66 8.33 5.55 -4.27
CA ARG A 66 8.43 6.62 -3.26
C ARG A 66 8.99 6.11 -1.93
N TYR A 67 8.63 4.90 -1.52
CA TYR A 67 9.18 4.24 -0.34
C TYR A 67 10.69 4.02 -0.49
N GLU A 68 11.13 3.46 -1.61
CA GLU A 68 12.55 3.24 -1.93
C GLU A 68 13.34 4.56 -1.99
N ASP A 69 12.74 5.62 -2.54
CA ASP A 69 13.41 6.91 -2.76
C ASP A 69 13.41 7.83 -1.51
N THR A 70 12.41 7.74 -0.64
CA THR A 70 12.14 8.81 0.35
C THR A 70 11.84 8.36 1.77
N CYS A 71 11.80 7.05 2.05
CA CYS A 71 11.59 6.56 3.41
C CYS A 71 12.79 6.92 4.29
N GLU A 72 12.54 7.67 5.37
CA GLU A 72 13.59 8.21 6.25
C GLU A 72 14.34 7.12 7.02
N GLU A 73 13.70 5.97 7.21
CA GLU A 73 14.18 4.87 8.05
C GLU A 73 14.76 3.71 7.23
N ILE A 74 14.78 3.80 5.90
CA ILE A 74 15.01 2.63 5.02
C ILE A 74 16.30 1.85 5.33
N GLU A 75 17.35 2.56 5.74
CA GLU A 75 18.65 1.96 6.10
C GLU A 75 18.62 1.29 7.48
N THR A 76 17.77 1.75 8.40
CA THR A 76 17.68 1.28 9.79
C THR A 76 16.58 0.26 10.03
N LEU A 77 15.71 0.01 9.04
CA LEU A 77 14.69 -1.02 9.13
C LEU A 77 15.30 -2.42 9.32
N SER A 78 14.70 -3.17 10.24
CA SER A 78 15.01 -4.59 10.44
C SER A 78 14.67 -5.41 9.20
N GLU A 79 15.31 -6.57 9.05
CA GLU A 79 15.00 -7.51 7.97
C GLU A 79 13.52 -7.90 7.96
N THR A 80 12.92 -8.10 9.14
CA THR A 80 11.49 -8.41 9.27
C THR A 80 10.61 -7.29 8.71
N GLN A 81 10.89 -6.02 9.04
CA GLN A 81 10.12 -4.89 8.52
C GLN A 81 10.20 -4.77 7.00
N LYS A 82 11.40 -4.99 6.43
CA LYS A 82 11.60 -4.99 4.98
C LYS A 82 10.82 -6.12 4.32
N CYS A 83 10.95 -7.35 4.85
CA CYS A 83 10.19 -8.50 4.35
C CYS A 83 8.67 -8.30 4.43
N ASP A 84 8.16 -7.72 5.51
CA ASP A 84 6.72 -7.52 5.70
C ASP A 84 6.14 -6.55 4.66
N ILE A 85 6.78 -5.40 4.42
CA ILE A 85 6.29 -4.44 3.44
C ILE A 85 6.49 -4.93 2.00
N ASP A 86 7.60 -5.63 1.72
CA ASP A 86 7.86 -6.23 0.41
C ASP A 86 6.80 -7.29 0.07
N ALA A 87 6.42 -8.14 1.04
CA ALA A 87 5.37 -9.12 0.86
C ALA A 87 4.01 -8.47 0.53
N LEU A 88 3.70 -7.30 1.12
CA LEU A 88 2.50 -6.55 0.77
C LEU A 88 2.56 -6.01 -0.66
N PHE A 89 3.69 -5.43 -1.07
CA PHE A 89 3.88 -4.99 -2.44
C PHE A 89 3.77 -6.14 -3.42
N ASP A 90 4.40 -7.28 -3.14
CA ASP A 90 4.36 -8.46 -4.00
C ASP A 90 2.95 -9.02 -4.12
N PHE A 91 2.19 -9.07 -3.03
CA PHE A 91 0.77 -9.43 -3.07
C PHE A 91 -0.02 -8.49 -4.00
N ILE A 92 0.21 -7.19 -3.88
CA ILE A 92 -0.53 -6.20 -4.68
C ILE A 92 -0.08 -6.24 -6.15
N LEU A 93 1.20 -6.47 -6.42
CA LEU A 93 1.79 -6.34 -7.75
C LEU A 93 1.83 -7.64 -8.55
N SER A 94 1.73 -8.79 -7.90
CA SER A 94 1.59 -10.10 -8.56
C SER A 94 0.24 -10.16 -9.30
N SER A 95 0.27 -10.27 -10.63
CA SER A 95 -0.96 -10.44 -11.40
C SER A 95 -1.50 -11.84 -11.15
N LYS A 96 -2.83 -11.98 -11.11
CA LYS A 96 -3.47 -13.30 -11.09
C LYS A 96 -3.38 -13.87 -12.51
N ASN A 97 -2.17 -14.22 -12.97
CA ASN A 97 -1.91 -14.90 -14.24
C ASN A 97 -1.25 -16.27 -14.02
N ASP A 98 -1.59 -16.97 -12.94
CA ASP A 98 -1.44 -18.42 -12.94
C ASP A 98 -2.79 -19.02 -13.36
N SER A 99 -2.89 -19.16 -14.68
CA SER A 99 -3.84 -20.00 -15.39
C SER A 99 -4.03 -21.34 -14.65
N PHE A 100 -5.26 -21.64 -14.28
CA PHE A 100 -5.73 -23.01 -14.06
C PHE A 100 -6.67 -23.39 -15.19
#